data_AF-A0A0V1KJ66-F1
#
_entry.id   AF-A0A0V1KJ66-F1
#
_cell.length_a   1.000
_cell.length_b   1.000
_cell.length_c   1.000
_cell.angle_alpha   90.00
_cell.angle_beta   90.00
_cell.angle_gamma   90.00
#
_symmetry.space_group_name_H-M   'P 1'
#
loop_
_entity.id
_entity.type
_entity.pdbx_description
1 polymer ?
#
loop_
_entity_poly.entity_id
_entity_poly.type
_entity_poly.pdbx_seq_one_letter_code
_entity_poly.pdbx_strand_id
1 'polypeptide(L)' 'MVDRLDRIVCWSTEVSVDKLEKIRFAEVERERRNKRPMLR' A
#
# COMPACT_ATOMS: atom_id res chain seq x y z
N MET A 1 11.19 4.33 -28.02
CA MET A 1 10.21 5.37 -27.63
C MET A 1 9.30 4.73 -26.60
N VAL A 2 9.08 5.36 -25.45
CA VAL A 2 8.11 4.89 -24.46
C VAL A 2 6.73 5.22 -25.00
N ASP A 3 5.98 4.18 -25.37
CA ASP A 3 4.66 4.29 -25.97
C ASP A 3 3.63 4.84 -24.98
N ARG A 4 2.53 5.39 -25.48
CA ARG A 4 1.47 5.98 -24.62
C ARG A 4 0.87 4.93 -23.66
N LEU A 5 0.80 3.68 -24.10
CA LEU A 5 0.38 2.54 -23.27
C LEU A 5 1.36 2.29 -22.12
N ASP A 6 2.66 2.39 -22.39
CA ASP A 6 3.71 2.15 -21.41
C ASP A 6 3.64 3.14 -20.25
N ARG A 7 3.37 4.42 -20.55
CA ARG A 7 3.13 5.46 -19.53
C ARG A 7 1.90 5.18 -18.66
N ILE A 8 0.81 4.70 -19.26
CA ILE A 8 -0.44 4.39 -18.54
C ILE A 8 -0.21 3.20 -17.60
N VAL A 9 0.53 2.18 -18.04
CA VAL A 9 0.87 1.01 -17.24
C VAL A 9 1.81 1.40 -16.09
N CYS A 10 2.84 2.22 -16.35
CA CYS A 10 3.73 2.74 -15.30
C CYS A 10 2.94 3.54 -14.24
N TRP A 11 2.09 4.48 -14.64
CA TRP A 11 1.26 5.22 -13.67
C TRP A 11 0.31 4.32 -12.90
N SER A 12 -0.32 3.36 -13.57
CA SER A 12 -1.25 2.44 -12.91
C SER A 12 -0.52 1.56 -11.89
N THR A 13 0.67 1.08 -12.22
CA THR A 13 1.50 0.24 -11.33
C THR A 13 2.03 1.05 -10.15
N GLU A 14 2.53 2.26 -10.36
CA GLU A 14 2.98 3.17 -9.29
C GLU A 14 1.84 3.49 -8.30
N VAL A 15 0.65 3.83 -8.82
CA VAL A 15 -0.55 4.11 -7.99
C VAL A 15 -1.02 2.86 -7.26
N SER A 16 -0.97 1.68 -7.91
CA SER A 16 -1.31 0.41 -7.27
C SER A 16 -0.33 0.04 -6.15
N VAL A 17 0.97 0.25 -6.33
CA VAL A 17 1.98 -0.02 -5.30
C VAL A 17 1.77 0.90 -4.10
N ASP A 18 1.65 2.21 -4.29
CA ASP A 18 1.37 3.15 -3.18
C ASP A 18 0.10 2.77 -2.39
N LYS A 19 -0.96 2.37 -3.09
CA LYS A 19 -2.20 1.93 -2.46
C LYS A 19 -2.02 0.63 -1.67
N LEU A 20 -1.32 -0.35 -2.23
CA LEU A 20 -1.04 -1.62 -1.56
C LEU A 20 -0.14 -1.42 -0.35
N GLU A 21 0.85 -0.53 -0.42
CA GLU A 21 1.70 -0.20 0.72
C GLU A 21 0.92 0.46 1.84
N LYS A 22 0.03 1.42 1.53
CA LYS A 22 -0.86 2.04 2.54
C LYS A 22 -1.75 1.03 3.24
N ILE A 23 -2.32 0.07 2.51
CA ILE A 23 -3.11 -1.03 3.08
C ILE A 23 -2.23 -1.87 4.00
N ARG A 24 -1.05 -2.30 3.52
CA ARG A 24 -0.10 -3.10 4.30
C ARG A 24 0.32 -2.39 5.59
N PHE A 25 0.61 -1.08 5.54
CA PHE A 25 0.92 -0.30 6.73
C PHE A 25 -0.26 -0.21 7.71
N ALA A 26 -1.48 0.02 7.21
CA ALA A 26 -2.68 0.06 8.04
C ALA A 26 -2.96 -1.30 8.73
N GLU A 27 -2.77 -2.41 8.03
CA GLU A 27 -2.93 -3.75 8.57
C GLU A 27 -1.85 -4.10 9.60
N VAL A 28 -0.59 -3.76 9.34
CA VAL A 28 0.51 -3.93 10.30
C VAL A 28 0.26 -3.11 11.56
N GLU A 29 -0.17 -1.85 11.43
CA GLU A 29 -0.51 -1.01 12.59
C GLU A 29 -1.71 -1.57 13.37
N ARG A 30 -2.71 -2.10 12.67
CA ARG A 30 -3.86 -2.77 13.31
C ARG A 30 -3.42 -4.02 14.07
N GLU A 31 -2.55 -4.85 13.49
CA GLU A 31 -2.00 -6.02 14.15
C GLU A 31 -1.16 -5.64 15.36
N ARG A 32 -0.32 -4.59 15.25
CA ARG A 32 0.45 -4.04 16.39
C ARG A 32 -0.44 -3.57 17.52
N ARG A 33 -1.56 -2.89 17.22
CA ARG A 33 -2.54 -2.47 18.23
C ARG A 33 -3.22 -3.65 18.90
N ASN A 34 -3.56 -4.70 18.15
CA ASN A 34 -4.18 -5.90 18.70
C ASN A 34 -3.21 -6.72 19.58
N LYS A 35 -1.91 -6.72 19.27
CA LYS A 35 -0.87 -7.43 20.05
C LYS A 35 -0.39 -6.64 21.26
N ARG A 36 -0.65 -5.33 21.34
CA ARG A 36 -0.51 -4.61 22.62
C ARG A 36 -1.61 -5.13 23.54
N PRO A 37 -1.30 -5.73 24.69
CA PRO A 37 -2.34 -5.95 25.68
C PRO A 37 -2.94 -4.58 25.94
N MET A 38 -4.25 -4.44 25.72
CA MET A 38 -4.99 -3.32 26.24
C MET A 38 -4.77 -3.39 27.76
N LEU A 39 -3.78 -2.66 28.27
CA LEU A 39 -3.58 -2.42 29.69
C LEU A 39 -4.77 -1.57 30.12
N ARG A 40 -5.91 -2.22 30.34
CA ARG A 40 -7.09 -1.71 31.02
C ARG A 40 -7.70 -2.86 31.80
#